data_AF-A0A9P9PHU0-F1
#
_entry.id   AF-A0A9P9PHU0-F1
#
_cell.length_a   1.000
_cell.length_b   1.000
_cell.length_c   1.000
_cell.angle_alpha   90.00
_cell.angle_beta   90.00
_cell.angle_gamma   90.00
#
_symmetry.space_group_name_H-M   'P 1'
#
loop_
_entity.id
_entity.type
_entity.pdbx_description
1 polymer ?
#
loop_
_entity_poly.entity_id
_entity_poly.type
_entity_poly.pdbx_seq_one_letter_code
_entity_poly.pdbx_strand_id
1 'polypeptide(L)'
;MEPINHISPLLNLPTELRLCIYHHVDYRSRPCSFRGLLFSCKLIHHEVESELCNEISSAVTFISEAIRLGGDEILYTPPDTLSGWLNLTVSRPKKANMFHKEDPFLRFKYIHFNTFTITFHNHEEGFEFRPERPDTYQYAAGRVATEIGRWGPIEDVPAMKRWNIVWRAYPLARARIFMDAPLRRYHKTTWEMEEFKNEQGLLTGVSFSRIRKSEEARKCEALSKRDG
;
A
#
# COMPACT_ATOMS: atom_id res chain seq x y z
N MET A 1 -17.35 -18.62 43.73
CA MET A 1 -17.46 -18.11 42.35
C MET A 1 -16.19 -18.49 41.63
N GLU A 2 -16.23 -19.54 40.81
CA GLU A 2 -15.09 -19.89 39.96
C GLU A 2 -15.05 -18.92 38.77
N PRO A 3 -13.87 -18.42 38.38
CA PRO A 3 -13.75 -17.58 37.19
C PRO A 3 -14.06 -18.40 35.95
N ILE A 4 -15.07 -17.96 35.17
CA ILE A 4 -15.36 -18.54 33.86
C ILE A 4 -14.20 -18.17 32.93
N ASN A 5 -13.28 -19.12 32.73
CA ASN A 5 -12.25 -19.03 31.70
C ASN A 5 -12.94 -19.15 30.33
N HIS A 6 -13.33 -18.02 29.75
CA HIS A 6 -13.81 -17.95 28.37
C HIS A 6 -12.65 -18.17 27.40
N ILE A 7 -12.20 -19.42 27.26
CA ILE A 7 -11.28 -19.81 26.19
C ILE A 7 -12.08 -19.80 24.89
N SER A 8 -11.59 -19.06 23.89
CA SER A 8 -12.23 -18.97 22.58
C SER A 8 -12.44 -20.37 21.98
N PRO A 9 -13.66 -20.75 21.56
CA PRO A 9 -13.93 -22.05 20.95
C PRO A 9 -13.04 -22.37 19.75
N LEU A 10 -12.61 -21.33 19.02
CA LEU A 10 -11.67 -21.46 17.90
C LEU A 10 -10.30 -21.99 18.36
N LEU A 11 -9.82 -21.56 19.52
CA LEU A 11 -8.52 -21.98 20.07
C LEU A 11 -8.55 -23.42 20.62
N ASN A 12 -9.74 -23.99 20.84
CA ASN A 12 -9.89 -25.38 21.28
C ASN A 12 -9.84 -26.39 20.12
N LEU A 13 -9.86 -25.93 18.87
CA LEU A 13 -9.73 -26.81 17.71
C LEU A 13 -8.27 -27.27 17.53
N PRO A 14 -8.00 -28.37 16.80
CA PRO A 14 -6.66 -28.64 16.27
C PRO A 14 -6.21 -27.56 15.28
N THR A 15 -4.90 -27.36 15.15
CA THR A 15 -4.30 -26.35 14.26
C THR A 15 -4.77 -26.52 12.81
N GLU A 16 -4.88 -27.76 12.34
CA GLU A 16 -5.28 -28.09 10.98
C GLU A 16 -6.70 -27.61 10.67
N LEU A 17 -7.62 -27.75 11.63
CA LEU A 17 -9.00 -27.25 11.48
C LEU A 17 -9.05 -25.73 11.55
N ARG A 18 -8.22 -25.11 12.39
CA ARG A 18 -8.09 -23.63 12.43
C ARG A 18 -7.60 -23.08 11.09
N LEU A 19 -6.53 -23.64 10.53
CA LEU A 19 -6.00 -23.26 9.21
C LEU A 19 -7.04 -23.43 8.10
N CYS A 20 -7.79 -24.54 8.09
CA CYS A 20 -8.90 -24.74 7.16
C CYS A 20 -9.97 -23.65 7.29
N ILE A 21 -10.34 -23.25 8.51
CA ILE A 21 -11.28 -22.16 8.75
C ILE A 21 -10.70 -20.84 8.22
N TYR A 22 -9.43 -20.53 8.51
CA TYR A 22 -8.78 -19.30 8.02
C TYR A 22 -8.78 -19.21 6.51
N HIS A 23 -8.56 -20.32 5.81
CA HIS A 23 -8.62 -20.39 4.37
C HIS A 23 -10.02 -20.05 3.81
N HIS A 24 -11.08 -20.36 4.54
CA HIS A 24 -12.47 -20.07 4.15
C HIS A 24 -12.94 -18.67 4.58
N VAL A 25 -12.26 -18.04 5.54
CA VAL A 25 -12.48 -16.63 5.89
C VAL A 25 -11.81 -15.78 4.81
N ASP A 26 -12.53 -15.65 3.70
CA ASP A 26 -12.19 -15.02 2.42
C ASP A 26 -11.04 -13.98 2.46
N TYR A 27 -9.82 -14.50 2.44
CA TYR A 27 -8.58 -13.72 2.38
C TYR A 27 -8.40 -13.05 1.02
N ARG A 28 -9.07 -13.57 -0.02
CA ARG A 28 -8.91 -13.14 -1.41
C ARG A 28 -9.81 -11.96 -1.76
N SER A 29 -11.00 -11.84 -1.17
CA SER A 29 -11.95 -10.78 -1.51
C SER A 29 -12.01 -9.62 -0.51
N ARG A 30 -11.70 -9.84 0.78
CA ARG A 30 -11.85 -8.81 1.84
C ARG A 30 -10.70 -8.82 2.86
N PRO A 31 -9.63 -8.05 2.60
CA PRO A 31 -8.47 -7.92 3.51
C PRO A 31 -8.86 -7.47 4.94
N CYS A 32 -9.99 -6.79 5.10
CA CYS A 32 -10.52 -6.30 6.37
C CYS A 32 -10.98 -7.41 7.34
N SER A 33 -11.53 -8.52 6.85
CA SER A 33 -12.01 -9.65 7.68
C SER A 33 -10.84 -10.38 8.35
N PHE A 34 -9.75 -10.53 7.59
CA PHE A 34 -8.56 -11.24 8.01
C PHE A 34 -7.68 -10.43 8.97
N ARG A 35 -7.68 -9.11 8.82
CA ARG A 35 -7.03 -8.19 9.76
C ARG A 35 -7.53 -8.37 11.19
N GLY A 36 -8.82 -8.63 11.38
CA GLY A 36 -9.41 -8.92 12.69
C GLY A 36 -8.81 -10.19 13.32
N LEU A 37 -8.68 -11.26 12.55
CA LEU A 37 -8.09 -12.52 13.00
C LEU A 37 -6.61 -12.39 13.38
N LEU A 38 -5.81 -11.74 12.53
CA LEU A 38 -4.37 -11.52 12.77
C LEU A 38 -4.07 -10.78 14.07
N PHE A 39 -4.90 -9.77 14.40
CA PHE A 39 -4.72 -8.96 15.61
C PHE A 39 -5.50 -9.47 16.82
N SER A 40 -6.29 -10.55 16.67
CA SER A 40 -7.11 -11.09 17.75
C SER A 40 -6.33 -11.95 18.75
N CYS A 41 -5.32 -12.70 18.30
CA CYS A 41 -4.60 -13.66 19.13
C CYS A 41 -3.19 -13.96 18.60
N LYS A 42 -2.20 -13.99 19.49
CA LYS A 42 -0.80 -14.35 19.16
C LYS A 42 -0.65 -15.75 18.57
N LEU A 43 -1.47 -16.71 19.01
CA LEU A 43 -1.43 -18.08 18.51
C LEU A 43 -1.86 -18.13 17.04
N ILE A 44 -3.00 -17.51 16.74
CA ILE A 44 -3.53 -17.43 15.38
C ILE A 44 -2.55 -16.72 14.45
N HIS A 45 -1.93 -15.63 14.91
CA HIS A 45 -0.90 -14.93 14.16
C HIS A 45 0.26 -15.86 13.76
N HIS A 46 0.82 -16.60 14.71
CA HIS A 46 1.92 -17.53 14.45
C HIS A 46 1.50 -18.64 13.47
N GLU A 47 0.26 -19.11 13.55
CA GLU A 47 -0.25 -20.16 12.68
C GLU A 47 -0.42 -19.73 11.22
N VAL A 48 -0.79 -18.47 10.96
CA VAL A 48 -1.05 -17.99 9.58
C VAL A 48 0.10 -17.19 8.98
N GLU A 49 1.12 -16.85 9.78
CA GLU A 49 2.21 -15.99 9.34
C GLU A 49 2.94 -16.56 8.12
N SER A 50 3.18 -17.87 8.12
CA SER A 50 3.91 -18.55 7.05
C SER A 50 3.12 -18.55 5.74
N GLU A 51 1.82 -18.83 5.81
CA GLU A 51 0.88 -18.83 4.69
C GLU A 51 0.75 -17.43 4.10
N LEU A 52 0.71 -16.40 4.94
CA LEU A 52 0.67 -15.02 4.48
C LEU A 52 1.95 -14.59 3.78
N CYS A 53 3.11 -14.98 4.30
CA CYS A 53 4.37 -14.72 3.63
C CYS A 53 4.37 -15.36 2.23
N ASN A 54 3.88 -16.61 2.12
CA ASN A 54 3.78 -17.31 0.84
C ASN A 54 2.82 -16.63 -0.14
N GLU A 55 1.64 -16.19 0.31
CA GLU A 55 0.65 -15.51 -0.53
C GLU A 55 1.15 -14.13 -0.99
N ILE A 56 1.72 -13.33 -0.09
CA ILE A 56 2.31 -12.01 -0.45
C ILE A 56 3.47 -12.22 -1.42
N SER A 57 4.38 -13.16 -1.11
CA SER A 57 5.51 -13.51 -1.97
C SER A 57 5.05 -13.93 -3.37
N SER A 58 4.03 -14.80 -3.45
CA SER A 58 3.47 -15.26 -4.73
C SER A 58 2.85 -14.11 -5.53
N ALA A 59 2.09 -13.23 -4.87
CA ALA A 59 1.49 -12.06 -5.53
C ALA A 59 2.56 -11.06 -6.01
N VAL A 60 3.59 -10.79 -5.20
CA VAL A 60 4.71 -9.91 -5.57
C VAL A 60 5.48 -10.51 -6.74
N THR A 61 5.73 -11.82 -6.73
CA THR A 61 6.41 -12.54 -7.80
C THR A 61 5.61 -12.46 -9.11
N PHE A 62 4.31 -12.73 -9.07
CA PHE A 62 3.41 -12.60 -10.22
C PHE A 62 3.41 -11.19 -10.82
N ILE A 63 3.33 -10.15 -9.98
CA ILE A 63 3.40 -8.76 -10.44
C ILE A 63 4.78 -8.47 -11.06
N SER A 64 5.84 -8.96 -10.43
CA SER A 64 7.22 -8.75 -10.90
C SER A 64 7.49 -9.42 -12.24
N GLU A 65 6.96 -10.62 -12.46
CA GLU A 65 7.00 -11.30 -13.75
C GLU A 65 6.22 -10.52 -14.81
N ALA A 66 5.04 -10.01 -14.50
CA ALA A 66 4.26 -9.19 -15.43
C ALA A 66 5.00 -7.89 -15.82
N ILE A 67 5.75 -7.28 -14.89
CA ILE A 67 6.61 -6.12 -15.16
C ILE A 67 7.72 -6.51 -16.14
N ARG A 68 8.43 -7.63 -15.87
CA ARG A 68 9.54 -8.12 -16.72
C ARG A 68 9.08 -8.50 -18.12
N LEU A 69 7.93 -9.18 -18.23
CA LEU A 69 7.30 -9.52 -19.52
C LEU A 69 6.91 -8.27 -20.32
N GLY A 70 6.59 -7.17 -19.64
CA GLY A 70 6.33 -5.87 -20.25
C GLY A 70 7.59 -5.10 -20.69
N GLY A 71 8.78 -5.69 -20.56
CA GLY A 71 10.05 -5.05 -20.91
C GLY A 71 10.46 -3.94 -19.93
N ASP A 72 10.10 -4.08 -18.67
CA ASP A 72 10.48 -3.16 -17.60
C ASP A 72 11.20 -3.94 -16.47
N GLU A 73 11.91 -3.22 -15.61
CA GLU A 73 12.70 -3.80 -14.55
C GLU A 73 12.09 -3.53 -13.18
N ILE A 74 12.17 -4.52 -12.30
CA ILE A 74 11.86 -4.39 -10.88
C ILE A 74 12.90 -5.17 -10.07
N LEU A 75 13.52 -4.48 -9.13
CA LEU A 75 14.48 -5.04 -8.19
C LEU A 75 13.88 -4.98 -6.78
N TYR A 76 13.94 -6.10 -6.07
CA TYR A 76 13.63 -6.16 -4.65
C TYR A 76 14.34 -7.37 -4.06
N THR A 77 14.66 -7.29 -2.77
CA THR A 77 15.14 -8.44 -2.02
C THR A 77 13.94 -9.07 -1.32
N PRO A 78 13.59 -10.34 -1.61
CA PRO A 78 12.52 -11.03 -0.90
C PRO A 78 12.78 -11.03 0.61
N PRO A 79 11.86 -10.50 1.43
CA PRO A 79 12.02 -10.55 2.88
C PRO A 79 11.76 -11.94 3.46
N ASP A 80 12.43 -12.27 4.56
CA ASP A 80 12.24 -13.55 5.27
C ASP A 80 11.13 -13.49 6.35
N THR A 81 10.54 -12.32 6.57
CA THR A 81 9.56 -12.09 7.65
C THR A 81 8.30 -11.41 7.12
N LEU A 82 7.15 -11.66 7.76
CA LEU A 82 5.90 -10.98 7.43
C LEU A 82 6.03 -9.47 7.59
N SER A 83 6.74 -9.00 8.63
CA SER A 83 7.03 -7.59 8.81
C SER A 83 7.78 -7.00 7.61
N GLY A 84 8.78 -7.72 7.09
CA GLY A 84 9.50 -7.32 5.89
C GLY A 84 8.60 -7.27 4.66
N TRP A 85 7.76 -8.29 4.45
CA TRP A 85 6.79 -8.33 3.35
C TRP A 85 5.78 -7.18 3.43
N LEU A 86 5.25 -6.87 4.61
CA LEU A 86 4.32 -5.77 4.82
C LEU A 86 4.99 -4.38 4.69
N ASN A 87 6.32 -4.31 4.73
CA ASN A 87 7.10 -3.08 4.58
C ASN A 87 8.03 -3.14 3.34
N LEU A 88 7.51 -3.69 2.24
CA LEU A 88 8.29 -3.96 1.04
C LEU A 88 8.83 -2.68 0.39
N THR A 89 10.12 -2.72 0.05
CA THR A 89 10.78 -1.70 -0.77
C THR A 89 11.18 -2.32 -2.10
N VAL A 90 10.78 -1.68 -3.18
CA VAL A 90 11.13 -2.06 -4.56
C VAL A 90 11.91 -0.93 -5.22
N SER A 91 12.71 -1.29 -6.20
CA SER A 91 13.42 -0.37 -7.07
C SER A 91 12.98 -0.57 -8.52
N ARG A 92 12.78 0.53 -9.23
CA ARG A 92 12.33 0.57 -10.62
C ARG A 92 13.16 1.60 -11.40
N PRO A 93 13.57 1.33 -12.65
CA PRO A 93 14.21 2.36 -13.44
C PRO A 93 13.22 3.50 -13.71
N LYS A 94 13.73 4.72 -13.82
CA LYS A 94 12.89 5.83 -14.27
C LYS A 94 12.50 5.62 -15.74
N LYS A 95 11.21 5.78 -16.07
CA LYS A 95 10.70 5.59 -17.43
C LYS A 95 9.71 6.69 -17.83
N ALA A 96 9.50 6.90 -19.12
CA ALA A 96 8.40 7.71 -19.62
C ALA A 96 7.04 7.08 -19.26
N ASN A 97 6.01 7.91 -19.03
CA ASN A 97 4.63 7.46 -18.86
C ASN A 97 4.40 6.44 -17.70
N MET A 98 5.23 6.44 -16.67
CA MET A 98 5.09 5.54 -15.51
C MET A 98 3.72 5.67 -14.84
N PHE A 99 3.27 4.59 -14.19
CA PHE A 99 2.02 4.52 -13.46
C PHE A 99 0.81 4.91 -14.32
N HIS A 100 0.86 4.64 -15.63
CA HIS A 100 -0.35 4.68 -16.45
C HIS A 100 -1.32 3.58 -16.00
N LYS A 101 -2.60 3.68 -16.41
CA LYS A 101 -3.66 2.76 -15.97
C LYS A 101 -3.30 1.26 -16.11
N GLU A 102 -2.67 0.89 -17.23
CA GLU A 102 -2.27 -0.50 -17.51
C GLU A 102 -0.89 -0.88 -16.94
N ASP A 103 -0.26 -0.02 -16.14
CA ASP A 103 1.09 -0.27 -15.62
C ASP A 103 1.00 -1.37 -14.55
N PRO A 104 1.68 -2.52 -14.73
CA PRO A 104 1.62 -3.61 -13.76
C PRO A 104 2.04 -3.20 -12.35
N PHE A 105 2.87 -2.15 -12.17
CA PHE A 105 3.21 -1.63 -10.85
C PHE A 105 2.00 -1.15 -10.05
N LEU A 106 0.93 -0.70 -10.71
CA LEU A 106 -0.28 -0.29 -10.00
C LEU A 106 -1.00 -1.49 -9.37
N ARG A 107 -0.68 -2.74 -9.74
CA ARG A 107 -1.28 -3.93 -9.12
C ARG A 107 -0.85 -4.13 -7.67
N PHE A 108 0.28 -3.56 -7.23
CA PHE A 108 0.67 -3.58 -5.82
C PHE A 108 -0.36 -2.93 -4.90
N LYS A 109 -1.24 -2.06 -5.44
CA LYS A 109 -2.35 -1.46 -4.69
C LYS A 109 -3.35 -2.49 -4.14
N TYR A 110 -3.43 -3.68 -4.75
CA TYR A 110 -4.32 -4.77 -4.32
C TYR A 110 -3.76 -5.59 -3.16
N ILE A 111 -2.48 -5.43 -2.81
CA ILE A 111 -1.83 -6.16 -1.72
C ILE A 111 -1.86 -5.31 -0.43
N HIS A 112 -2.04 -5.96 0.71
CA HIS A 112 -1.94 -5.30 2.01
C HIS A 112 -0.48 -5.02 2.36
N PHE A 113 -0.10 -3.74 2.38
CA PHE A 113 1.18 -3.29 2.94
C PHE A 113 0.95 -2.29 4.07
N ASN A 114 1.76 -2.38 5.12
CA ASN A 114 1.93 -1.30 6.09
C ASN A 114 2.63 -0.11 5.44
N THR A 115 3.68 -0.38 4.67
CA THR A 115 4.41 0.61 3.88
C THR A 115 4.92 -0.05 2.61
N PHE A 116 4.57 0.50 1.46
CA PHE A 116 5.15 0.10 0.18
C PHE A 116 5.99 1.24 -0.35
N THR A 117 7.28 1.00 -0.56
CA THR A 117 8.21 2.03 -1.02
C THR A 117 8.71 1.71 -2.42
N ILE A 118 8.55 2.66 -3.33
CA ILE A 118 9.17 2.64 -4.65
C ILE A 118 10.34 3.61 -4.64
N THR A 119 11.53 3.07 -4.89
CA THR A 119 12.74 3.86 -5.16
C THR A 119 13.03 3.82 -6.64
N PHE A 120 13.57 4.90 -7.20
CA PHE A 120 13.99 4.88 -8.60
C PHE A 120 15.50 4.67 -8.74
N HIS A 121 15.93 3.84 -9.70
CA HIS A 121 17.35 3.58 -10.05
C HIS A 121 17.61 3.79 -11.56
N ASN A 122 18.87 3.57 -12.01
CA ASN A 122 19.31 3.66 -13.43
C ASN A 122 18.83 4.91 -14.18
N HIS A 123 19.38 6.06 -13.80
CA HIS A 123 18.86 7.38 -14.20
C HIS A 123 19.54 8.02 -15.41
N GLU A 124 20.61 7.41 -15.93
CA GLU A 124 21.47 8.00 -16.97
C GLU A 124 21.11 7.56 -18.40
N GLU A 125 20.37 6.46 -18.58
CA GLU A 125 19.96 5.96 -19.89
C GLU A 125 18.42 5.90 -19.98
N GLY A 126 17.83 6.64 -20.91
CA GLY A 126 16.39 6.52 -21.23
C GLY A 126 15.52 7.75 -20.95
N PHE A 127 16.12 8.94 -20.78
CA PHE A 127 15.33 10.17 -20.81
C PHE A 127 14.90 10.48 -22.24
N GLU A 128 13.81 9.86 -22.71
CA GLU A 128 13.00 10.48 -23.76
C GLU A 128 12.34 11.72 -23.16
N PHE A 129 13.03 12.87 -23.21
CA PHE A 129 12.37 14.14 -22.96
C PHE A 129 11.28 14.31 -24.01
N ARG A 130 10.02 14.13 -23.62
CA ARG A 130 8.89 14.52 -24.44
C ARG A 130 8.49 15.93 -24.02
N PRO A 131 8.76 16.97 -24.84
CA PRO A 131 8.48 18.36 -24.46
C PRO A 131 7.02 18.61 -24.09
N GLU A 132 6.10 17.83 -24.68
CA GLU A 132 4.66 17.93 -24.47
C GLU A 132 4.16 17.22 -23.19
N ARG A 133 4.96 16.32 -22.61
CA ARG A 133 4.64 15.57 -21.40
C ARG A 133 5.91 15.43 -20.57
N PRO A 134 6.19 16.38 -19.66
CA PRO A 134 7.36 16.29 -18.82
C PRO A 134 7.24 15.05 -17.92
N ASP A 135 7.89 13.95 -18.32
CA ASP A 135 8.04 12.68 -17.61
C ASP A 135 8.94 12.89 -16.38
N THR A 136 8.37 13.63 -15.44
CA THR A 136 8.98 14.08 -14.20
C THR A 136 8.50 13.20 -13.04
N TYR A 137 9.30 13.09 -11.98
CA TYR A 137 8.89 12.34 -10.78
C TYR A 137 7.58 12.86 -10.18
N GLN A 138 7.33 14.16 -10.36
CA GLN A 138 6.09 14.84 -10.03
C GLN A 138 4.88 14.26 -10.76
N TYR A 139 5.01 14.02 -12.07
CA TYR A 139 3.92 13.49 -12.88
C TYR A 139 3.64 12.03 -12.53
N ALA A 140 4.69 11.23 -12.33
CA ALA A 140 4.59 9.87 -11.81
C ALA A 140 3.87 9.83 -10.45
N ALA A 141 4.28 10.69 -9.52
CA ALA A 141 3.64 10.82 -8.20
C ALA A 141 2.18 11.31 -8.30
N GLY A 142 1.88 12.26 -9.18
CA GLY A 142 0.51 12.74 -9.42
C GLY A 142 -0.41 11.67 -10.00
N ARG A 143 0.12 10.74 -10.81
CA ARG A 143 -0.63 9.57 -11.29
C ARG A 143 -0.91 8.57 -10.19
N VAL A 144 0.08 8.25 -9.36
CA VAL A 144 -0.16 7.42 -8.17
C VAL A 144 -1.21 8.09 -7.27
N ALA A 145 -1.09 9.40 -7.02
CA ALA A 145 -2.08 10.16 -6.26
C ALA A 145 -3.50 10.08 -6.85
N THR A 146 -3.63 10.15 -8.19
CA THR A 146 -4.92 9.95 -8.89
C THR A 146 -5.43 8.54 -8.69
N GLU A 147 -4.56 7.54 -8.84
CA GLU A 147 -4.93 6.13 -8.76
C GLU A 147 -5.31 5.71 -7.36
N ILE A 148 -4.66 6.20 -6.30
CA ILE A 148 -5.05 5.94 -4.92
C ILE A 148 -6.28 6.76 -4.51
N GLY A 149 -6.40 8.00 -4.99
CA GLY A 149 -7.52 8.90 -4.68
C GLY A 149 -8.85 8.36 -5.22
N ARG A 150 -8.85 7.67 -6.36
CA ARG A 150 -10.05 7.03 -6.93
C ARG A 150 -10.74 6.01 -6.01
N TRP A 151 -10.08 5.53 -4.96
CA TRP A 151 -10.63 4.52 -4.05
C TRP A 151 -11.01 5.15 -2.71
N GLY A 152 -12.32 5.24 -2.47
CA GLY A 152 -12.93 5.97 -1.35
C GLY A 152 -13.39 5.15 -0.13
N PRO A 153 -13.86 3.89 -0.24
CA PRO A 153 -14.31 3.15 0.95
C PRO A 153 -13.16 2.63 1.80
N ILE A 154 -13.35 2.67 3.11
CA ILE A 154 -12.33 2.26 4.10
C ILE A 154 -12.01 0.76 4.04
N GLU A 155 -12.87 -0.04 3.43
CA GLU A 155 -12.79 -1.50 3.42
C GLU A 155 -12.40 -2.08 2.07
N ASP A 156 -12.38 -1.24 1.03
CA ASP A 156 -12.00 -1.65 -0.32
C ASP A 156 -10.58 -1.18 -0.65
N VAL A 157 -9.95 -1.98 -1.50
CA VAL A 157 -8.68 -1.71 -2.16
C VAL A 157 -8.48 -0.21 -2.42
N PRO A 158 -7.31 0.38 -2.08
CA PRO A 158 -6.10 -0.32 -1.69
C PRO A 158 -6.08 -0.73 -0.22
N ALA A 159 -5.64 -1.96 0.01
CA ALA A 159 -5.39 -2.49 1.35
C ALA A 159 -4.17 -1.81 2.02
N MET A 160 -3.40 -1.03 1.27
CA MET A 160 -2.18 -0.35 1.68
C MET A 160 -2.45 0.77 2.70
N LYS A 161 -1.59 0.91 3.72
CA LYS A 161 -1.64 2.02 4.68
C LYS A 161 -0.79 3.22 4.26
N ARG A 162 0.34 2.97 3.60
CA ARG A 162 1.28 3.99 3.17
C ARG A 162 1.98 3.61 1.87
N TRP A 163 2.07 4.56 0.94
CA TRP A 163 2.80 4.45 -0.31
C TRP A 163 3.88 5.52 -0.38
N ASN A 164 5.13 5.14 -0.48
CA ASN A 164 6.26 6.05 -0.65
C ASN A 164 6.77 5.99 -2.08
N ILE A 165 7.05 7.16 -2.66
CA ILE A 165 7.73 7.31 -3.94
C ILE A 165 8.96 8.17 -3.70
N VAL A 166 10.15 7.63 -3.95
CA VAL A 166 11.42 8.23 -3.55
C VAL A 166 12.35 8.36 -4.75
N TRP A 167 12.83 9.58 -5.00
CA TRP A 167 13.72 9.96 -6.11
C TRP A 167 14.95 10.76 -5.64
N ARG A 168 15.57 10.35 -4.52
CA ARG A 168 16.70 11.05 -3.86
C ARG A 168 17.83 11.51 -4.81
N ALA A 169 18.07 10.77 -5.89
CA ALA A 169 19.14 11.07 -6.84
C ALA A 169 18.99 12.43 -7.56
N TYR A 170 17.77 12.98 -7.71
CA TYR A 170 17.53 14.25 -8.41
C TYR A 170 16.53 15.13 -7.66
N PRO A 171 16.99 15.84 -6.63
CA PRO A 171 16.14 16.75 -5.88
C PRO A 171 15.62 17.91 -6.78
N LEU A 172 14.31 18.09 -6.89
CA LEU A 172 13.68 19.11 -7.74
C LEU A 172 13.01 20.22 -6.92
N ALA A 173 13.03 21.46 -7.44
CA ALA A 173 12.58 22.65 -6.71
C ALA A 173 11.05 22.85 -6.67
N ARG A 174 10.27 22.24 -7.59
CA ARG A 174 8.82 22.49 -7.71
C ARG A 174 8.04 21.23 -8.07
N ALA A 175 7.15 20.80 -7.18
CA ALA A 175 6.40 19.56 -7.36
C ALA A 175 5.01 19.51 -6.75
N ARG A 176 4.81 20.21 -5.63
CA ARG A 176 3.59 20.14 -4.82
C ARG A 176 2.29 20.40 -5.60
N ILE A 177 2.30 21.36 -6.52
CA ILE A 177 1.11 21.78 -7.29
C ILE A 177 0.51 20.62 -8.10
N PHE A 178 1.33 19.74 -8.66
CA PHE A 178 0.89 18.64 -9.51
C PHE A 178 0.27 17.48 -8.72
N MET A 179 0.54 17.37 -7.42
CA MET A 179 0.13 16.24 -6.57
C MET A 179 -1.07 16.60 -5.67
N ASP A 180 -1.13 17.85 -5.20
CA ASP A 180 -2.24 18.34 -4.37
C ASP A 180 -3.58 18.33 -5.12
N ALA A 181 -3.59 18.68 -6.41
CA ALA A 181 -4.82 18.78 -7.19
C ALA A 181 -5.54 17.42 -7.36
N PRO A 182 -4.86 16.32 -7.74
CA PRO A 182 -5.46 14.98 -7.76
C PRO A 182 -6.06 14.54 -6.43
N LEU A 183 -5.32 14.64 -5.32
CA LEU A 183 -5.82 14.23 -4.00
C LEU A 183 -7.03 15.04 -3.56
N ARG A 184 -7.03 16.35 -3.82
CA ARG A 184 -8.16 17.24 -3.49
C ARG A 184 -9.40 16.97 -4.36
N ARG A 185 -9.21 16.54 -5.60
CA ARG A 185 -10.30 16.31 -6.57
C ARG A 185 -11.02 14.99 -6.35
N TYR A 186 -10.29 13.95 -5.92
CA TYR A 186 -10.81 12.59 -5.77
C TYR A 186 -10.78 12.15 -4.31
N HIS A 187 -11.57 12.75 -3.41
CA HIS A 187 -11.75 12.30 -2.00
C HIS A 187 -10.71 12.77 -0.97
N LYS A 188 -10.84 14.04 -0.53
CA LYS A 188 -10.09 14.70 0.57
C LYS A 188 -10.05 13.97 1.93
N THR A 189 -10.77 12.87 2.14
CA THR A 189 -11.07 12.37 3.50
C THR A 189 -10.35 11.08 3.90
N THR A 190 -9.60 10.46 3.00
CA THR A 190 -8.98 9.15 3.28
C THR A 190 -7.46 9.14 3.16
N TRP A 191 -6.83 10.10 2.49
CA TRP A 191 -5.37 10.13 2.28
C TRP A 191 -4.77 11.49 2.62
N GLU A 192 -3.63 11.46 3.30
CA GLU A 192 -2.75 12.60 3.54
C GLU A 192 -1.46 12.43 2.71
N MET A 193 -0.79 13.54 2.42
CA MET A 193 0.46 13.54 1.67
C MET A 193 1.55 14.26 2.45
N GLU A 194 2.70 13.60 2.58
CA GLU A 194 3.90 14.14 3.20
C GLU A 194 5.01 14.25 2.15
N GLU A 195 5.79 15.33 2.22
CA GLU A 195 6.91 15.60 1.32
C GLU A 195 8.24 15.14 1.94
N PHE A 196 9.08 14.45 1.18
CA PHE A 196 10.46 14.16 1.58
C PHE A 196 11.39 15.18 0.96
N LYS A 197 12.12 15.94 1.78
CA LYS A 197 13.10 16.94 1.34
C LYS A 197 14.50 16.56 1.81
N ASN A 198 15.50 16.89 1.00
CA ASN A 198 16.89 16.80 1.44
C ASN A 198 17.28 18.01 2.31
N GLU A 199 18.52 18.04 2.77
CA GLU A 199 19.08 19.11 3.61
C GLU A 199 19.02 20.49 2.95
N GLN A 200 19.03 20.54 1.61
CA GLN A 200 18.90 21.75 0.80
C GLN A 200 17.44 22.17 0.56
N GLY A 201 16.46 21.48 1.19
CA GLY A 201 15.03 21.78 1.07
C GLY A 201 14.40 21.37 -0.26
N LEU A 202 15.12 20.64 -1.11
CA LEU A 202 14.63 20.20 -2.41
C LEU A 202 13.86 18.88 -2.28
N LEU A 203 12.82 18.70 -3.10
CA LEU A 203 11.94 17.54 -2.99
C LEU A 203 12.60 16.29 -3.58
N THR A 204 12.67 15.24 -2.76
CA THR A 204 13.28 13.94 -3.04
C THR A 204 12.29 12.78 -2.97
N GLY A 205 11.03 13.06 -2.66
CA GLY A 205 10.00 12.03 -2.62
C GLY A 205 8.69 12.52 -2.03
N VAL A 206 7.69 11.65 -2.05
CA VAL A 206 6.42 11.83 -1.36
C VAL A 206 5.95 10.55 -0.70
N SER A 207 5.21 10.70 0.39
CA SER A 207 4.47 9.65 1.06
C SER A 207 2.98 9.96 0.97
N PHE A 208 2.19 8.97 0.60
CA PHE A 208 0.75 8.99 0.72
C PHE A 208 0.36 8.06 1.86
N SER A 209 -0.15 8.59 2.97
CA SER A 209 -0.65 7.80 4.09
C SER A 209 -2.15 7.88 4.20
N ARG A 210 -2.75 6.79 4.64
CA ARG A 210 -4.18 6.75 4.85
C ARG A 210 -4.56 7.45 6.15
N ILE A 211 -5.44 8.45 6.09
CA ILE A 211 -5.97 9.16 7.24
C ILE A 211 -6.69 8.13 8.12
N ARG A 212 -6.17 7.94 9.34
CA ARG A 212 -6.91 7.21 10.36
C ARG A 212 -8.07 8.12 10.76
N LYS A 213 -9.31 7.81 10.35
CA LYS A 213 -10.47 8.38 11.04
C LYS A 213 -10.28 8.02 12.51
N SER A 214 -9.94 9.00 13.36
CA SER A 214 -9.96 8.79 14.80
C SER A 214 -11.36 8.29 15.15
N GLU A 215 -11.47 7.39 16.13
CA GLU A 215 -12.78 6.90 16.59
C GLU A 215 -13.71 8.04 17.02
N GLU A 216 -13.14 9.21 17.34
CA GLU A 216 -13.84 10.46 17.62
C GLU A 216 -14.57 11.04 16.40
N ALA A 217 -13.96 11.01 15.21
CA ALA A 217 -14.64 11.45 13.98
C ALA A 217 -15.83 10.56 13.61
N ARG A 218 -15.75 9.26 13.93
CA ARG A 218 -16.88 8.32 13.77
C ARG A 218 -17.99 8.57 14.80
N LYS A 219 -17.64 8.97 16.03
CA LYS A 219 -18.63 9.39 17.04
C LYS A 219 -19.35 10.68 16.64
N CYS A 220 -18.64 11.67 16.08
CA CYS A 220 -19.26 12.91 15.61
C CYS A 220 -20.18 12.71 14.40
N GLU A 221 -19.82 11.88 13.41
CA GLU A 221 -20.71 11.50 12.29
C GLU A 221 -21.93 10.67 12.75
N ALA A 222 -21.79 9.87 13.80
CA ALA A 222 -22.90 9.09 14.36
C ALA A 222 -23.88 9.95 15.19
N LEU A 223 -23.38 11.01 15.83
CA LEU A 223 -24.20 11.99 16.55
C LEU A 223 -24.93 12.92 15.57
N SER A 224 -24.26 13.39 14.51
CA SER A 224 -24.91 14.28 13.53
C SER A 224 -26.00 13.60 12.67
N LYS A 225 -26.06 12.26 12.67
CA LYS A 225 -27.10 11.48 11.99
C LYS A 225 -28.26 11.07 12.90
N ARG A 226 -28.21 11.41 14.19
CA ARG A 226 -29.32 11.19 15.14
C ARG A 226 -30.19 12.43 15.37
N ASP A 227 -29.69 13.60 14.98
CA ASP A 227 -30.37 14.88 15.17
C ASP A 227 -30.96 15.45 13.86
N GLY A 228 -31.15 14.60 12.83
CA GLY A 228 -31.73 14.96 11.53
C GLY A 228 -32.84 14.01 11.11
#